data_AF-A0A9D8NYX9-F1
#
_entry.id   AF-A0A9D8NYX9-F1
#
_cell.length_a   1.000
_cell.length_b   1.000
_cell.length_c   1.000
_cell.angle_alpha   90.00
_cell.angle_beta   90.00
_cell.angle_gamma   90.00
#
_symmetry.space_group_name_H-M   'P 1'
#
loop_
_entity.id
_entity.type
_entity.pdbx_description
1 polymer ?
#
loop_
_entity_poly.entity_id
_entity_poly.type
_entity_poly.pdbx_seq_one_letter_code
_entity_poly.pdbx_strand_id
1 'polypeptide(L)'
;MKHPTSPRSIGLIVAMAALSNAHSAGLSRYGGMCDASAAAPIGRHYFVVANDKDSVLRLYDRDDPGHPFYQEDFTGFLGVADTETDLEGAARIGDRIYWITSHSANSNSDAGTRRRLFATRVDYLGESIRLEAVGTPYRTLLEDLTAHPELKKFGLDKAATLPPESADGLNIEGLSKTPRGGLMIGFRNPRPGGRTLLVPIENPDGIVHGQAARIGSPVLIDLGGRGIRSIDYSDSLGQYLIVAGPHDDEGTFQVYEWTGHSADPPKPVSTGPLAGLNPEALVLYPDLAHREQVLSDDRGEEVNGTRCLRRTLELQSFRGLWIGQ
;
A
#
# COMPACT_ATOMS: atom_id res chain seq x y z
N MET A 1 -81.19 18.32 22.44
CA MET A 1 -80.59 16.97 22.57
C MET A 1 -79.60 16.76 21.44
N LYS A 2 -78.45 16.13 21.74
CA LYS A 2 -77.29 15.76 20.88
C LYS A 2 -76.15 16.82 20.73
N HIS A 3 -75.12 16.61 21.58
CA HIS A 3 -73.63 16.67 21.42
C HIS A 3 -72.93 17.86 20.72
N PRO A 4 -71.59 18.11 20.89
CA PRO A 4 -70.52 17.24 21.46
C PRO A 4 -69.55 17.95 22.46
N THR A 5 -69.16 17.32 23.58
CA THR A 5 -67.87 16.62 23.82
C THR A 5 -66.63 17.19 23.10
N SER A 6 -65.77 17.90 23.84
CA SER A 6 -64.42 18.28 23.42
C SER A 6 -63.47 17.07 23.45
N PRO A 7 -62.72 16.77 22.38
CA PRO A 7 -61.66 15.77 22.44
C PRO A 7 -60.39 16.36 23.07
N ARG A 8 -59.81 15.63 24.02
CA ARG A 8 -58.45 15.83 24.54
C ARG A 8 -57.45 15.49 23.43
N SER A 9 -56.62 16.44 23.05
CA SER A 9 -55.49 16.21 22.14
C SER A 9 -54.39 15.45 22.87
N ILE A 10 -54.21 14.17 22.52
CA ILE A 10 -53.03 13.38 22.87
C ILE A 10 -51.91 13.82 21.94
N GLY A 11 -50.92 14.53 22.47
CA GLY A 11 -49.71 14.89 21.72
C GLY A 11 -48.89 13.64 21.44
N LEU A 12 -48.80 13.25 20.17
CA LEU A 12 -47.91 12.19 19.69
C LEU A 12 -46.48 12.72 19.74
N ILE A 13 -45.67 12.22 20.67
CA ILE A 13 -44.21 12.41 20.65
C ILE A 13 -43.69 11.54 19.51
N VAL A 14 -43.38 12.16 18.38
CA VAL A 14 -42.63 11.52 17.29
C VAL A 14 -41.16 11.51 17.72
N ALA A 15 -40.69 10.35 18.19
CA ALA A 15 -39.26 10.10 18.34
C ALA A 15 -38.65 10.05 16.94
N MET A 16 -37.94 11.12 16.53
CA MET A 16 -37.07 11.05 15.38
C MET A 16 -35.91 10.11 15.72
N ALA A 17 -35.98 8.88 15.24
CA ALA A 17 -34.83 8.01 15.18
C ALA A 17 -33.82 8.67 14.22
N ALA A 18 -32.69 9.13 14.76
CA ALA A 18 -31.55 9.52 13.94
C ALA A 18 -31.07 8.24 13.23
N LEU A 19 -31.37 8.14 11.93
CA LEU A 19 -30.74 7.16 11.06
C LEU A 19 -29.28 7.58 10.91
N SER A 20 -28.41 6.94 11.68
CA SER A 20 -26.98 6.95 11.39
C SER A 20 -26.78 6.30 10.03
N ASN A 21 -26.48 7.09 8.99
CA ASN A 21 -25.96 6.57 7.74
C ASN A 21 -24.56 5.99 8.01
N ALA A 22 -24.50 4.74 8.43
CA ALA A 22 -23.31 3.94 8.22
C ALA A 22 -23.15 3.82 6.70
N HIS A 23 -22.29 4.65 6.10
CA HIS A 23 -21.81 4.37 4.75
C HIS A 23 -21.15 3.00 4.81
N SER A 24 -21.76 1.99 4.18
CA SER A 24 -21.12 0.70 4.04
C SER A 24 -19.82 0.91 3.28
N ALA A 25 -18.72 0.31 3.76
CA ALA A 25 -17.49 0.20 2.99
C ALA A 25 -17.80 -0.22 1.55
N GLY A 26 -17.57 0.68 0.59
CA GLY A 26 -17.93 0.46 -0.80
C GLY A 26 -16.88 -0.40 -1.48
N LEU A 27 -17.20 -1.67 -1.72
CA LEU A 27 -16.33 -2.52 -2.54
C LEU A 27 -16.42 -2.06 -4.01
N SER A 28 -15.26 -1.73 -4.58
CA SER A 28 -15.06 -1.37 -5.98
C SER A 28 -14.26 -2.45 -6.68
N ARG A 29 -14.42 -2.61 -7.99
CA ARG A 29 -13.63 -3.53 -8.81
C ARG A 29 -13.06 -2.77 -9.99
N TYR A 30 -11.75 -2.88 -10.19
CA TYR A 30 -11.00 -2.23 -11.27
C TYR A 30 -10.47 -3.30 -12.23
N GLY A 31 -10.59 -3.06 -13.53
CA GLY A 31 -10.26 -4.05 -14.57
C GLY A 31 -8.86 -3.84 -15.18
N GLY A 32 -8.37 -4.80 -15.97
CA GLY A 32 -7.14 -4.66 -16.75
C GLY A 32 -5.84 -5.09 -16.06
N MET A 33 -5.93 -5.60 -14.83
CA MET A 33 -4.86 -6.30 -14.11
C MET A 33 -5.45 -7.14 -12.97
N CYS A 34 -4.70 -8.11 -12.49
CA CYS A 34 -4.97 -8.81 -11.23
C CYS A 34 -4.05 -8.27 -10.13
N ASP A 35 -4.36 -8.62 -8.89
CA ASP A 35 -3.39 -8.67 -7.79
C ASP A 35 -2.66 -7.32 -7.54
N ALA A 36 -3.41 -6.32 -7.07
CA ALA A 36 -2.85 -5.01 -6.78
C ALA A 36 -1.94 -5.06 -5.54
N SER A 37 -0.69 -4.64 -5.70
CA SER A 37 0.35 -4.78 -4.68
C SER A 37 0.96 -3.44 -4.24
N ALA A 38 0.89 -2.39 -5.07
CA ALA A 38 1.36 -1.05 -4.68
C ALA A 38 0.52 0.04 -5.35
N ALA A 39 0.29 1.16 -4.65
CA ALA A 39 -0.45 2.28 -5.22
C ALA A 39 -0.09 3.63 -4.62
N ALA A 40 -0.36 4.70 -5.36
CA ALA A 40 -0.19 6.07 -4.88
C ALA A 40 -1.26 7.00 -5.48
N PRO A 41 -1.70 8.03 -4.74
CA PRO A 41 -2.66 9.00 -5.23
C PRO A 41 -2.07 9.89 -6.34
N ILE A 42 -2.90 10.26 -7.31
CA ILE A 42 -2.60 11.27 -8.34
C ILE A 42 -3.67 12.35 -8.30
N GLY A 43 -3.30 13.49 -7.71
CA GLY A 43 -4.26 14.57 -7.49
C GLY A 43 -5.40 14.12 -6.57
N ARG A 44 -6.62 14.53 -6.89
CA ARG A 44 -7.82 14.21 -6.10
C ARG A 44 -8.58 13.01 -6.62
N HIS A 45 -8.62 12.79 -7.93
CA HIS A 45 -9.54 11.83 -8.55
C HIS A 45 -8.87 10.53 -8.98
N TYR A 46 -7.55 10.53 -9.12
CA TYR A 46 -6.85 9.41 -9.73
C TYR A 46 -5.90 8.74 -8.77
N PHE A 47 -5.54 7.52 -9.10
CA PHE A 47 -4.50 6.78 -8.43
C PHE A 47 -3.76 5.93 -9.47
N VAL A 48 -2.47 5.72 -9.21
CA VAL A 48 -1.64 4.79 -9.97
C VAL A 48 -1.47 3.52 -9.17
N VAL A 49 -1.50 2.38 -9.84
CA VAL A 49 -1.41 1.05 -9.25
C VAL A 49 -0.37 0.23 -10.01
N ALA A 50 0.35 -0.60 -9.27
CA ALA A 50 1.20 -1.68 -9.76
C ALA A 50 0.70 -3.04 -9.26
N ASN A 51 1.18 -4.10 -9.90
CA ASN A 51 0.97 -5.48 -9.48
C ASN A 51 2.32 -6.19 -9.24
N ASP A 52 2.26 -7.43 -8.79
CA ASP A 52 3.43 -8.26 -8.56
C ASP A 52 3.99 -8.89 -9.86
N LYS A 53 3.29 -8.80 -10.99
CA LYS A 53 3.63 -9.54 -12.22
C LYS A 53 4.49 -8.78 -13.22
N ASP A 54 4.20 -7.50 -13.43
CA ASP A 54 4.79 -6.73 -14.52
C ASP A 54 5.35 -5.37 -14.07
N SER A 55 6.08 -4.72 -14.96
CA SER A 55 6.60 -3.37 -14.76
C SER A 55 5.64 -2.27 -15.28
N VAL A 56 4.36 -2.58 -15.48
CA VAL A 56 3.39 -1.64 -16.06
C VAL A 56 2.65 -0.91 -14.94
N LEU A 57 2.77 0.42 -14.92
CA LEU A 57 2.01 1.27 -14.01
C LEU A 57 0.71 1.70 -14.66
N ARG A 58 -0.41 1.59 -13.95
CA ARG A 58 -1.77 1.80 -14.48
C ARG A 58 -2.51 2.86 -13.70
N LEU A 59 -3.18 3.79 -14.40
CA LEU A 59 -3.92 4.90 -13.81
C LEU A 59 -5.43 4.65 -13.90
N TYR A 60 -6.12 4.87 -12.78
CA TYR A 60 -7.55 4.68 -12.63
C TYR A 60 -8.22 5.92 -12.03
N ASP A 61 -9.50 6.10 -12.37
CA ASP A 61 -10.39 7.03 -11.69
C ASP A 61 -10.99 6.35 -10.45
N ARG A 62 -10.86 6.98 -9.29
CA ARG A 62 -11.36 6.44 -8.03
C ARG A 62 -12.89 6.48 -7.96
N ASP A 63 -13.51 7.43 -8.67
CA ASP A 63 -14.93 7.74 -8.62
C ASP A 63 -15.70 7.04 -9.77
N ASP A 64 -15.00 6.54 -10.80
CA ASP A 64 -15.54 5.71 -11.89
C ASP A 64 -14.75 4.39 -12.05
N PRO A 65 -15.02 3.37 -11.21
CA PRO A 65 -14.31 2.10 -11.28
C PRO A 65 -14.48 1.41 -12.64
N GLY A 66 -13.35 1.13 -13.30
CA GLY A 66 -13.32 0.53 -14.64
C GLY A 66 -11.92 0.06 -15.02
N HIS A 67 -11.64 0.04 -16.33
CA HIS A 67 -10.29 -0.22 -16.86
C HIS A 67 -9.39 1.01 -16.73
N PRO A 68 -8.05 0.85 -16.76
CA PRO A 68 -7.15 1.99 -16.67
C PRO A 68 -7.32 2.89 -17.88
N PHE A 69 -7.34 4.21 -17.65
CA PHE A 69 -7.39 5.19 -18.74
C PHE A 69 -5.99 5.53 -19.28
N TYR A 70 -4.93 5.15 -18.57
CA TYR A 70 -3.54 5.29 -18.98
C TYR A 70 -2.69 4.18 -18.36
N GLN A 71 -1.67 3.74 -19.10
CA GLN A 71 -0.69 2.77 -18.64
C GLN A 71 0.66 3.05 -19.29
N GLU A 72 1.75 2.76 -18.57
CA GLU A 72 3.13 2.94 -19.05
C GLU A 72 4.00 1.77 -18.61
N ASP A 73 4.80 1.24 -19.54
CA ASP A 73 5.67 0.08 -19.32
C ASP A 73 7.10 0.52 -18.98
N PHE A 74 7.55 0.20 -17.76
CA PHE A 74 8.88 0.54 -17.28
C PHE A 74 9.89 -0.61 -17.37
N THR A 75 9.56 -1.73 -18.02
CA THR A 75 10.45 -2.92 -18.14
C THR A 75 11.84 -2.54 -18.63
N GLY A 76 11.91 -1.73 -19.70
CA GLY A 76 13.17 -1.28 -20.29
C GLY A 76 13.98 -0.38 -19.35
N PHE A 77 13.31 0.50 -18.60
CA PHE A 77 13.94 1.39 -17.62
C PHE A 77 14.52 0.60 -16.43
N LEU A 78 13.77 -0.37 -15.92
CA LEU A 78 14.17 -1.19 -14.77
C LEU A 78 15.27 -2.20 -15.12
N GLY A 79 15.36 -2.58 -16.40
CA GLY A 79 16.31 -3.58 -16.91
C GLY A 79 16.01 -4.97 -16.34
N VAL A 80 14.74 -5.36 -16.36
CA VAL A 80 14.19 -6.61 -15.76
C VAL A 80 13.46 -7.46 -16.80
N ALA A 81 13.94 -7.46 -18.04
CA ALA A 81 13.35 -8.26 -19.12
C ALA A 81 13.22 -9.74 -18.70
N ASP A 82 12.07 -10.33 -19.00
CA ASP A 82 11.74 -11.75 -18.76
C ASP A 82 11.64 -12.18 -17.28
N THR A 83 11.61 -11.24 -16.33
CA THR A 83 11.42 -11.51 -14.89
C THR A 83 10.19 -10.81 -14.31
N GLU A 84 9.46 -11.48 -13.41
CA GLU A 84 8.45 -10.84 -12.57
C GLU A 84 9.13 -9.71 -11.79
N THR A 85 8.55 -8.50 -11.87
CA THR A 85 9.15 -7.30 -11.28
C THR A 85 8.81 -7.21 -9.79
N ASP A 86 7.68 -7.78 -9.37
CA ASP A 86 7.15 -7.77 -8.01
C ASP A 86 7.17 -6.36 -7.42
N LEU A 87 6.32 -5.44 -7.90
CA LEU A 87 6.25 -4.08 -7.35
C LEU A 87 5.45 -4.08 -6.05
N GLU A 88 6.10 -3.87 -4.91
CA GLU A 88 5.51 -4.14 -3.60
C GLU A 88 5.10 -2.88 -2.84
N GLY A 89 5.63 -1.71 -3.17
CA GLY A 89 5.30 -0.49 -2.42
C GLY A 89 5.51 0.79 -3.20
N ALA A 90 4.75 1.83 -2.85
CA ALA A 90 4.82 3.15 -3.48
C ALA A 90 4.69 4.28 -2.46
N ALA A 91 5.43 5.38 -2.69
CA ALA A 91 5.36 6.56 -1.85
C ALA A 91 5.44 7.83 -2.70
N ARG A 92 4.41 8.68 -2.61
CA ARG A 92 4.40 9.96 -3.29
C ARG A 92 5.08 11.05 -2.46
N ILE A 93 6.02 11.79 -3.08
CA ILE A 93 6.63 13.00 -2.54
C ILE A 93 6.60 14.07 -3.62
N GLY A 94 5.71 15.07 -3.47
CA GLY A 94 5.53 16.12 -4.46
C GLY A 94 4.97 15.59 -5.79
N ASP A 95 5.69 15.84 -6.87
CA ASP A 95 5.40 15.36 -8.23
C ASP A 95 5.96 13.95 -8.51
N ARG A 96 6.79 13.41 -7.62
CA ARG A 96 7.41 12.10 -7.78
C ARG A 96 6.68 11.03 -6.98
N ILE A 97 6.68 9.83 -7.54
CA ILE A 97 6.27 8.61 -6.87
C ILE A 97 7.47 7.68 -6.86
N TYR A 98 7.90 7.32 -5.66
CA TYR A 98 8.94 6.32 -5.45
C TYR A 98 8.29 4.95 -5.38
N TRP A 99 8.96 3.96 -5.95
CA TRP A 99 8.49 2.59 -6.05
C TRP A 99 9.58 1.66 -5.55
N ILE A 100 9.18 0.56 -4.93
CA ILE A 100 10.08 -0.49 -4.50
C ILE A 100 9.58 -1.84 -5.00
N THR A 101 10.50 -2.65 -5.53
CA THR A 101 10.23 -4.04 -5.90
C THR A 101 10.56 -5.00 -4.77
N SER A 102 10.23 -6.28 -4.94
CA SER A 102 10.47 -7.29 -3.93
C SER A 102 11.96 -7.44 -3.61
N HIS A 103 12.26 -7.33 -2.32
CA HIS A 103 13.60 -7.57 -1.78
C HIS A 103 13.78 -8.99 -1.23
N SER A 104 12.72 -9.80 -1.27
CA SER A 104 12.73 -11.15 -0.73
C SER A 104 13.71 -12.08 -1.47
N ALA A 105 14.08 -13.18 -0.81
CA ALA A 105 14.88 -14.21 -1.45
C ALA A 105 14.07 -14.84 -2.59
N ASN A 106 14.71 -15.15 -3.71
CA ASN A 106 14.11 -15.97 -4.76
C ASN A 106 14.79 -17.35 -4.76
N SER A 107 14.00 -18.42 -4.88
CA SER A 107 14.49 -19.80 -4.96
C SER A 107 15.38 -20.04 -6.19
N ASN A 108 15.27 -19.20 -7.22
CA ASN A 108 16.01 -19.30 -8.48
C ASN A 108 17.13 -18.23 -8.62
N SER A 109 18.01 -18.11 -7.62
CA SER A 109 19.33 -17.39 -7.65
C SER A 109 19.44 -15.95 -8.19
N ASP A 110 18.39 -15.32 -8.72
CA ASP A 110 18.41 -14.01 -9.38
C ASP A 110 17.77 -12.89 -8.55
N ALA A 111 17.72 -13.03 -7.22
CA ALA A 111 17.16 -11.99 -6.36
C ALA A 111 17.82 -10.60 -6.55
N GLY A 112 19.08 -10.55 -7.00
CA GLY A 112 19.78 -9.31 -7.32
C GLY A 112 19.31 -8.62 -8.62
N THR A 113 18.71 -9.36 -9.56
CA THR A 113 18.27 -8.77 -10.83
C THR A 113 16.93 -8.04 -10.71
N ARG A 114 16.09 -8.35 -9.73
CA ARG A 114 14.78 -7.69 -9.53
C ARG A 114 14.75 -6.57 -8.48
N ARG A 115 15.69 -6.52 -7.53
CA ARG A 115 15.73 -5.51 -6.45
C ARG A 115 15.94 -4.11 -7.00
N ARG A 116 14.91 -3.28 -6.95
CA ARG A 116 14.88 -1.92 -7.47
C ARG A 116 14.16 -1.01 -6.48
N LEU A 117 14.76 0.15 -6.23
CA LEU A 117 14.04 1.33 -5.76
C LEU A 117 14.18 2.37 -6.87
N PHE A 118 13.08 2.89 -7.39
CA PHE A 118 13.09 3.86 -8.49
C PHE A 118 12.03 4.93 -8.28
N ALA A 119 11.99 5.92 -9.17
CA ALA A 119 10.97 6.94 -9.16
C ALA A 119 10.38 7.19 -10.54
N THR A 120 9.10 7.55 -10.55
CA THR A 120 8.43 8.18 -11.67
C THR A 120 8.02 9.60 -11.30
N ARG A 121 7.88 10.48 -12.30
CA ARG A 121 7.30 11.81 -12.15
C ARG A 121 5.93 11.83 -12.82
N VAL A 122 4.96 12.46 -12.17
CA VAL A 122 3.63 12.69 -12.74
C VAL A 122 3.64 14.02 -13.48
N ASP A 123 3.48 13.96 -14.79
CA ASP A 123 3.41 15.15 -15.65
C ASP A 123 1.96 15.38 -16.12
N TYR A 124 1.51 16.63 -15.98
CA TYR A 124 0.18 17.07 -16.40
C TYR A 124 0.30 17.85 -17.72
N LEU A 125 -0.21 17.27 -18.80
CA LEU A 125 -0.23 17.87 -20.14
C LEU A 125 -1.67 18.23 -20.51
N GLY A 126 -2.12 19.41 -20.07
CA GLY A 126 -3.53 19.78 -20.13
C GLY A 126 -4.36 18.87 -19.23
N GLU A 127 -5.32 18.15 -19.81
CA GLU A 127 -6.15 17.16 -19.10
C GLU A 127 -5.52 15.76 -19.08
N SER A 128 -4.41 15.55 -19.80
CA SER A 128 -3.73 14.25 -19.84
C SER A 128 -2.70 14.12 -18.71
N ILE A 129 -2.59 12.92 -18.16
CA ILE A 129 -1.58 12.55 -17.17
C ILE A 129 -0.59 11.59 -17.83
N ARG A 130 0.71 11.80 -17.59
CA ARG A 130 1.78 10.87 -17.99
C ARG A 130 2.67 10.53 -16.81
N LEU A 131 3.31 9.37 -16.90
CA LEU A 131 4.36 8.95 -15.99
C LEU A 131 5.69 8.95 -16.73
N GLU A 132 6.68 9.68 -16.20
CA GLU A 132 8.04 9.66 -16.75
C GLU A 132 9.01 9.04 -15.75
N ALA A 133 9.95 8.23 -16.25
CA ALA A 133 11.01 7.69 -15.42
C ALA A 133 11.94 8.81 -14.92
N VAL A 134 12.39 8.71 -13.66
CA VAL A 134 13.33 9.67 -13.07
C VAL A 134 14.64 8.96 -12.74
N GLY A 135 15.75 9.54 -13.23
CA GLY A 135 17.08 9.11 -12.85
C GLY A 135 17.41 7.69 -13.31
N THR A 136 17.92 6.85 -12.40
CA THR A 136 18.28 5.45 -12.64
C THR A 136 17.76 4.58 -11.49
N PRO A 137 17.25 3.36 -11.77
CA PRO A 137 16.81 2.46 -10.72
C PRO A 137 17.96 2.08 -9.78
N TYR A 138 17.73 2.26 -8.50
CA TYR A 138 18.69 1.96 -7.45
C TYR A 138 18.67 0.47 -7.10
N ARG A 139 19.85 -0.16 -7.07
CA ARG A 139 19.98 -1.63 -7.01
C ARG A 139 20.64 -2.16 -5.74
N THR A 140 21.21 -1.28 -4.93
CA THR A 140 22.08 -1.66 -3.80
C THR A 140 21.45 -1.39 -2.44
N LEU A 141 20.12 -1.29 -2.38
CA LEU A 141 19.42 -0.96 -1.14
C LEU A 141 19.65 -2.01 -0.05
N LEU A 142 19.60 -3.30 -0.40
CA LEU A 142 19.84 -4.36 0.58
C LEU A 142 21.27 -4.30 1.13
N GLU A 143 22.25 -4.07 0.26
CA GLU A 143 23.66 -3.93 0.62
C GLU A 143 23.83 -2.79 1.62
N ASP A 144 23.24 -1.62 1.36
CA ASP A 144 23.28 -0.49 2.28
C ASP A 144 22.59 -0.80 3.62
N LEU A 145 21.42 -1.46 3.58
CA LEU A 145 20.70 -1.89 4.79
C LEU A 145 21.53 -2.86 5.64
N THR A 146 22.17 -3.85 5.02
CA THR A 146 23.01 -4.84 5.73
C THR A 146 24.33 -4.25 6.24
N ALA A 147 24.87 -3.24 5.55
CA ALA A 147 26.08 -2.55 5.97
C ALA A 147 25.85 -1.58 7.16
N HIS A 148 24.63 -1.07 7.33
CA HIS A 148 24.32 -0.09 8.37
C HIS A 148 24.51 -0.64 9.80
N PRO A 149 25.33 0.00 10.66
CA PRO A 149 25.69 -0.53 11.98
C PRO A 149 24.50 -0.86 12.89
N GLU A 150 23.47 -0.01 12.91
CA GLU A 150 22.29 -0.22 13.76
C GLU A 150 21.39 -1.37 13.28
N LEU A 151 21.50 -1.75 12.00
CA LEU A 151 20.69 -2.82 11.40
C LEU A 151 21.34 -4.20 11.52
N LYS A 152 22.66 -4.28 11.80
CA LYS A 152 23.38 -5.56 11.95
C LYS A 152 22.72 -6.52 12.94
N LYS A 153 22.16 -5.99 14.03
CA LYS A 153 21.47 -6.77 15.07
C LYS A 153 20.21 -7.49 14.57
N PHE A 154 19.68 -7.12 13.41
CA PHE A 154 18.49 -7.73 12.81
C PHE A 154 18.82 -8.84 11.81
N GLY A 155 20.10 -9.05 11.46
CA GLY A 155 20.52 -10.16 10.60
C GLY A 155 19.87 -10.16 9.21
N LEU A 156 19.70 -8.99 8.61
CA LEU A 156 19.03 -8.82 7.30
C LEU A 156 19.74 -9.57 6.16
N ASP A 157 21.06 -9.73 6.25
CA ASP A 157 21.88 -10.52 5.34
C ASP A 157 21.46 -12.00 5.34
N LYS A 158 21.28 -12.57 6.53
CA LYS A 158 20.79 -13.94 6.70
C LYS A 158 19.32 -14.05 6.31
N ALA A 159 18.48 -13.10 6.74
CA ALA A 159 17.06 -13.07 6.40
C ALA A 159 16.82 -13.08 4.89
N ALA A 160 17.66 -12.36 4.13
CA ALA A 160 17.61 -12.30 2.68
C ALA A 160 17.96 -13.62 1.95
N THR A 161 18.39 -14.65 2.67
CA THR A 161 18.63 -16.00 2.13
C THR A 161 17.52 -17.00 2.45
N LEU A 162 16.55 -16.61 3.29
CA LEU A 162 15.45 -17.46 3.72
C LEU A 162 14.22 -17.24 2.82
N PRO A 163 13.32 -18.23 2.70
CA PRO A 163 12.09 -18.09 1.91
C PRO A 163 11.27 -16.85 2.30
N PRO A 164 10.60 -16.17 1.35
CA PRO A 164 9.85 -14.94 1.62
C PRO A 164 8.80 -15.08 2.74
N GLU A 165 8.09 -16.21 2.77
CA GLU A 165 7.04 -16.51 3.75
C GLU A 165 7.58 -17.03 5.09
N SER A 166 8.90 -17.20 5.21
CA SER A 166 9.49 -17.58 6.50
C SER A 166 9.37 -16.43 7.50
N ALA A 167 9.08 -16.75 8.77
CA ALA A 167 8.96 -15.75 9.83
C ALA A 167 10.23 -14.89 9.99
N ASP A 168 11.38 -15.48 9.65
CA ASP A 168 12.70 -14.86 9.69
C ASP A 168 13.22 -14.44 8.29
N GLY A 169 12.43 -14.65 7.23
CA GLY A 169 12.76 -14.18 5.89
C GLY A 169 12.84 -12.66 5.81
N LEU A 170 13.43 -12.14 4.73
CA LEU A 170 13.32 -10.72 4.40
C LEU A 170 12.20 -10.51 3.41
N ASN A 171 11.28 -9.60 3.73
CA ASN A 171 10.29 -9.11 2.79
C ASN A 171 9.92 -7.65 3.11
N ILE A 172 9.97 -6.82 2.08
CA ILE A 172 9.67 -5.38 2.13
C ILE A 172 8.44 -5.17 1.25
N GLU A 173 7.35 -4.76 1.89
CA GLU A 173 6.07 -4.46 1.23
C GLU A 173 5.63 -3.01 1.54
N GLY A 174 6.11 -2.43 2.64
CA GLY A 174 5.81 -1.04 2.97
C GLY A 174 6.76 -0.03 2.33
N LEU A 175 6.21 1.01 1.69
CA LEU A 175 6.95 2.22 1.35
C LEU A 175 6.09 3.45 1.64
N SER A 176 6.61 4.39 2.42
CA SER A 176 5.90 5.65 2.72
C SER A 176 6.81 6.85 2.55
N LYS A 177 6.24 8.04 2.43
CA LYS A 177 6.99 9.27 2.69
C LYS A 177 7.14 9.49 4.19
N THR A 178 8.18 10.23 4.58
CA THR A 178 8.31 10.79 5.92
C THR A 178 7.89 12.27 5.90
N PRO A 179 7.50 12.85 7.06
CA PRO A 179 7.21 14.28 7.17
C PRO A 179 8.38 15.19 6.77
N ARG A 180 9.61 14.65 6.81
CA ARG A 180 10.85 15.37 6.48
C ARG A 180 11.26 15.23 5.00
N GLY A 181 10.43 14.61 4.16
CA GLY A 181 10.72 14.44 2.73
C GLY A 181 11.65 13.27 2.40
N GLY A 182 11.97 12.42 3.36
CA GLY A 182 12.58 11.09 3.15
C GLY A 182 11.55 10.01 2.86
N LEU A 183 11.99 8.76 2.72
CA LEU A 183 11.15 7.56 2.65
C LEU A 183 11.18 6.78 3.97
N MET A 184 10.15 5.99 4.23
CA MET A 184 10.08 5.00 5.30
C MET A 184 9.84 3.64 4.66
N ILE A 185 10.78 2.71 4.84
CA ILE A 185 10.62 1.31 4.42
C ILE A 185 9.93 0.55 5.55
N GLY A 186 8.89 -0.21 5.20
CA GLY A 186 8.17 -1.12 6.10
C GLY A 186 8.41 -2.59 5.75
N PHE A 187 8.74 -3.39 6.74
CA PHE A 187 9.01 -4.82 6.55
C PHE A 187 7.77 -5.65 6.92
N ARG A 188 7.39 -6.60 6.06
CA ARG A 188 6.52 -7.72 6.45
C ARG A 188 7.30 -8.66 7.38
N ASN A 189 8.54 -8.94 7.01
CA ASN A 189 9.49 -9.74 7.77
C ASN A 189 10.93 -9.28 7.47
N PRO A 190 11.88 -9.46 8.41
CA PRO A 190 11.75 -10.14 9.69
C PRO A 190 10.97 -9.31 10.72
N ARG A 191 10.53 -9.95 11.81
CA ARG A 191 9.84 -9.31 12.95
C ARG A 191 10.62 -9.50 14.27
N PRO A 192 11.73 -8.76 14.49
CA PRO A 192 12.61 -8.99 15.64
C PRO A 192 11.87 -8.88 16.98
N GLY A 193 11.89 -9.96 17.76
CA GLY A 193 11.19 -10.04 19.05
C GLY A 193 9.67 -9.84 18.92
N GLY A 194 9.08 -10.25 17.80
CA GLY A 194 7.65 -10.10 17.51
C GLY A 194 7.22 -8.69 17.10
N ARG A 195 8.17 -7.75 16.98
CA ARG A 195 7.91 -6.36 16.56
C ARG A 195 8.27 -6.14 15.10
N THR A 196 7.60 -5.18 14.47
CA THR A 196 7.75 -4.87 13.05
C THR A 196 8.85 -3.84 12.84
N LEU A 197 9.74 -4.10 11.88
CA LEU A 197 10.86 -3.23 11.54
C LEU A 197 10.44 -2.17 10.51
N LEU A 198 10.85 -0.93 10.76
CA LEU A 198 10.81 0.16 9.79
C LEU A 198 12.17 0.84 9.70
N VAL A 199 12.53 1.29 8.50
CA VAL A 199 13.83 1.93 8.24
C VAL A 199 13.65 3.22 7.43
N PRO A 200 13.99 4.39 7.99
CA PRO A 200 13.98 5.64 7.24
C PRO A 200 15.12 5.70 6.21
N ILE A 201 14.84 6.30 5.05
CA ILE A 201 15.82 6.74 4.07
C ILE A 201 15.71 8.26 3.93
N GLU A 202 16.81 8.96 4.10
CA GLU A 202 16.79 10.42 4.20
C GLU A 202 17.08 11.16 2.90
N ASN A 203 17.54 10.48 1.84
CA ASN A 203 17.98 11.10 0.58
C ASN A 203 17.35 10.45 -0.68
N PRO A 204 16.02 10.32 -0.78
CA PRO A 204 15.39 9.60 -1.89
C PRO A 204 15.72 10.18 -3.27
N ASP A 205 15.84 11.51 -3.39
CA ASP A 205 16.31 12.15 -4.64
C ASP A 205 17.75 11.76 -5.00
N GLY A 206 18.65 11.71 -4.00
CA GLY A 206 20.03 11.28 -4.21
C GLY A 206 20.13 9.84 -4.69
N ILE A 207 19.31 8.94 -4.13
CA ILE A 207 19.26 7.51 -4.47
C ILE A 207 18.96 7.29 -5.94
N VAL A 208 17.91 7.95 -6.47
CA VAL A 208 17.55 7.80 -7.89
C VAL A 208 18.55 8.49 -8.83
N HIS A 209 19.48 9.28 -8.29
CA HIS A 209 20.62 9.86 -9.02
C HIS A 209 21.97 9.18 -8.67
N GLY A 210 21.93 7.96 -8.12
CA GLY A 210 23.11 7.11 -7.94
C GLY A 210 23.91 7.33 -6.65
N GLN A 211 23.40 8.12 -5.70
CA GLN A 211 23.99 8.22 -4.36
C GLN A 211 23.60 7.00 -3.51
N ALA A 212 24.49 6.61 -2.59
CA ALA A 212 24.15 5.60 -1.58
C ALA A 212 22.98 6.05 -0.69
N ALA A 213 22.20 5.09 -0.19
CA ALA A 213 21.10 5.37 0.71
C ALA A 213 21.62 5.88 2.06
N ARG A 214 21.16 7.08 2.45
CA ARG A 214 21.40 7.62 3.79
C ARG A 214 20.31 7.07 4.72
N ILE A 215 20.64 5.97 5.36
CA ILE A 215 19.75 5.26 6.29
C ILE A 215 19.66 6.03 7.61
N GLY A 216 18.43 6.25 8.08
CA GLY A 216 18.15 6.82 9.39
C GLY A 216 18.04 5.74 10.49
N SER A 217 17.81 6.17 11.73
CA SER A 217 17.67 5.23 12.85
C SER A 217 16.44 4.31 12.66
N PRO A 218 16.61 2.98 12.74
CA PRO A 218 15.52 2.03 12.57
C PRO A 218 14.52 2.10 13.72
N VAL A 219 13.26 1.81 13.41
CA VAL A 219 12.15 1.81 14.37
C VAL A 219 11.57 0.40 14.49
N LEU A 220 11.24 0.01 15.72
CA LEU A 220 10.46 -1.20 15.99
C LEU A 220 9.13 -0.79 16.61
N ILE A 221 8.02 -1.19 15.99
CA ILE A 221 6.68 -0.98 16.51
C ILE A 221 5.97 -2.31 16.78
N ASP A 222 4.99 -2.30 17.66
CA ASP A 222 4.17 -3.47 17.95
C ASP A 222 2.87 -3.43 17.12
N LEU A 223 2.73 -4.40 16.22
CA LEU A 223 1.51 -4.63 15.42
C LEU A 223 0.84 -5.97 15.81
N GLY A 224 1.03 -6.41 17.05
CA GLY A 224 0.48 -7.67 17.56
C GLY A 224 1.05 -8.89 16.82
N GLY A 225 2.36 -8.86 16.55
CA GLY A 225 3.06 -9.91 15.80
C GLY A 225 2.88 -9.85 14.29
N ARG A 226 2.25 -8.81 13.70
CA ARG A 226 2.07 -8.67 12.25
C ARG A 226 3.25 -7.96 11.56
N GLY A 227 3.37 -8.17 10.26
CA GLY A 227 4.23 -7.42 9.35
C GLY A 227 3.48 -6.28 8.66
N ILE A 228 4.19 -5.32 8.08
CA ILE A 228 3.58 -4.29 7.22
C ILE A 228 3.28 -4.88 5.84
N ARG A 229 2.06 -4.65 5.36
CA ARG A 229 1.62 -4.86 3.97
C ARG A 229 1.62 -3.55 3.18
N SER A 230 1.06 -2.49 3.78
CA SER A 230 1.14 -1.11 3.27
C SER A 230 1.33 -0.12 4.41
N ILE A 231 1.98 1.01 4.13
CA ILE A 231 2.14 2.11 5.09
C ILE A 231 2.15 3.47 4.37
N ASP A 232 1.26 4.37 4.78
CA ASP A 232 1.04 5.64 4.09
C ASP A 232 0.89 6.79 5.08
N TYR A 233 1.61 7.89 4.85
CA TYR A 233 1.56 9.08 5.70
C TYR A 233 0.49 10.06 5.22
N SER A 234 -0.47 10.34 6.09
CA SER A 234 -1.48 11.38 5.89
C SER A 234 -0.98 12.73 6.43
N ASP A 235 -0.81 13.72 5.54
CA ASP A 235 -0.48 15.08 5.98
C ASP A 235 -1.63 15.72 6.78
N SER A 236 -2.88 15.40 6.44
CA SER A 236 -4.05 15.97 7.11
C SER A 236 -4.22 15.46 8.53
N LEU A 237 -3.85 14.21 8.78
CA LEU A 237 -3.91 13.60 10.11
C LEU A 237 -2.61 13.75 10.90
N GLY A 238 -1.50 14.01 10.20
CA GLY A 238 -0.17 14.01 10.79
C GLY A 238 0.29 12.62 11.25
N GLN A 239 -0.26 11.56 10.67
CA GLN A 239 -0.09 10.18 11.11
C GLN A 239 0.06 9.22 9.92
N TYR A 240 0.70 8.08 10.18
CA TYR A 240 0.73 6.93 9.28
C TYR A 240 -0.53 6.08 9.49
N LEU A 241 -1.11 5.63 8.38
CA LEU A 241 -1.96 4.45 8.37
C LEU A 241 -1.13 3.25 7.93
N ILE A 242 -1.35 2.12 8.59
CA ILE A 242 -0.60 0.88 8.36
C ILE A 242 -1.60 -0.25 8.17
N VAL A 243 -1.55 -0.92 7.03
CA VAL A 243 -2.17 -2.24 6.87
C VAL A 243 -1.15 -3.26 7.34
N ALA A 244 -1.48 -4.00 8.39
CA ALA A 244 -0.63 -5.04 8.95
C ALA A 244 -1.25 -6.42 8.74
N GLY A 245 -0.42 -7.41 8.40
CA GLY A 245 -0.87 -8.78 8.09
C GLY A 245 0.08 -9.88 8.56
N PRO A 246 -0.30 -11.15 8.35
CA PRO A 246 0.56 -12.29 8.64
C PRO A 246 1.79 -12.33 7.73
N HIS A 247 2.80 -13.10 8.13
CA HIS A 247 4.02 -13.33 7.34
C HIS A 247 3.86 -14.38 6.24
N ASP A 248 2.74 -15.08 6.24
CA ASP A 248 2.37 -16.20 5.39
C ASP A 248 0.88 -16.03 5.03
N ASP A 249 0.25 -17.11 4.60
CA ASP A 249 -1.14 -17.12 4.13
C ASP A 249 -2.17 -17.27 5.26
N GLU A 250 -1.70 -17.47 6.50
CA GLU A 250 -2.54 -17.75 7.65
C GLU A 250 -2.54 -16.59 8.65
N GLY A 251 -3.68 -15.94 8.82
CA GLY A 251 -3.85 -14.93 9.87
C GLY A 251 -4.92 -13.89 9.55
N THR A 252 -4.85 -12.78 10.27
CA THR A 252 -5.79 -11.66 10.11
C THR A 252 -5.07 -10.37 9.82
N PHE A 253 -5.69 -9.55 8.97
CA PHE A 253 -5.25 -8.19 8.71
C PHE A 253 -5.87 -7.22 9.72
N GLN A 254 -5.14 -6.16 10.04
CA GLN A 254 -5.57 -5.08 10.92
C GLN A 254 -4.97 -3.76 10.43
N VAL A 255 -5.79 -2.70 10.42
CA VAL A 255 -5.31 -1.34 10.13
C VAL A 255 -4.92 -0.66 11.44
N TYR A 256 -3.81 0.07 11.43
CA TYR A 256 -3.31 0.85 12.56
C TYR A 256 -3.07 2.31 12.17
N GLU A 257 -3.27 3.20 13.11
CA GLU A 257 -2.79 4.58 13.09
C GLU A 257 -1.53 4.70 13.94
N TRP A 258 -0.51 5.41 13.45
CA TRP A 258 0.74 5.61 14.17
C TRP A 258 1.31 7.01 13.92
N THR A 259 1.80 7.69 14.95
CA THR A 259 2.29 9.07 14.85
C THR A 259 3.61 9.19 14.08
N GLY A 260 4.33 8.08 13.88
CA GLY A 260 5.70 8.10 13.37
C GLY A 260 6.77 8.16 14.46
N HIS A 261 6.38 8.34 15.72
CA HIS A 261 7.30 8.37 16.85
C HIS A 261 7.40 6.98 17.49
N SER A 262 8.62 6.50 17.71
CA SER A 262 8.86 5.18 18.30
C SER A 262 8.34 5.03 19.73
N ALA A 263 8.11 6.15 20.43
CA ALA A 263 7.54 6.16 21.78
C ALA A 263 6.02 6.01 21.79
N ASP A 264 5.36 6.28 20.67
CA ASP A 264 3.90 6.22 20.56
C ASP A 264 3.50 4.86 19.97
N PRO A 265 2.76 4.02 20.70
CA PRO A 265 2.33 2.74 20.18
C PRO A 265 1.29 2.94 19.05
N PRO A 266 1.37 2.16 17.96
CA PRO A 266 0.31 2.13 16.95
C PRO A 266 -1.03 1.74 17.58
N LYS A 267 -2.12 2.36 17.12
CA LYS A 267 -3.48 2.13 17.61
C LYS A 267 -4.31 1.43 16.54
N PRO A 268 -4.98 0.31 16.85
CA PRO A 268 -5.83 -0.36 15.87
C PRO A 268 -7.02 0.54 15.51
N VAL A 269 -7.31 0.63 14.22
CA VAL A 269 -8.48 1.33 13.67
C VAL A 269 -9.58 0.31 13.41
N SER A 270 -10.80 0.64 13.83
CA SER A 270 -11.97 -0.15 13.45
C SER A 270 -12.32 0.14 12.00
N THR A 271 -11.99 -0.78 11.10
CA THR A 271 -12.41 -0.70 9.70
C THR A 271 -13.70 -1.50 9.48
N GLY A 272 -14.35 -1.33 8.32
CA GLY A 272 -15.26 -2.35 7.82
C GLY A 272 -14.56 -3.72 7.67
N PRO A 273 -15.30 -4.80 7.40
CA PRO A 273 -14.71 -6.12 7.28
C PRO A 273 -13.70 -6.16 6.13
N LEU A 274 -12.43 -6.44 6.47
CA LEU A 274 -11.38 -6.82 5.50
C LEU A 274 -11.47 -8.30 5.10
N ALA A 275 -12.46 -9.02 5.61
CA ALA A 275 -12.62 -10.45 5.41
C ALA A 275 -12.75 -10.77 3.92
N GLY A 276 -11.96 -11.75 3.47
CA GLY A 276 -11.93 -12.19 2.08
C GLY A 276 -11.13 -11.28 1.13
N LEU A 277 -10.43 -10.26 1.64
CA LEU A 277 -9.40 -9.51 0.92
C LEU A 277 -8.02 -9.95 1.39
N ASN A 278 -6.98 -9.72 0.58
CA ASN A 278 -5.59 -9.65 1.04
C ASN A 278 -5.07 -8.23 0.77
N PRO A 279 -5.29 -7.31 1.71
CA PRO A 279 -4.85 -5.92 1.59
C PRO A 279 -3.32 -5.80 1.40
N GLU A 280 -2.89 -5.20 0.29
CA GLU A 280 -1.46 -4.96 -0.01
C GLU A 280 -1.15 -3.47 -0.31
N ALA A 281 -2.15 -2.64 -0.62
CA ALA A 281 -1.91 -1.20 -0.80
C ALA A 281 -2.97 -0.30 -0.13
N LEU A 282 -2.55 0.88 0.32
CA LEU A 282 -3.40 1.99 0.74
C LEU A 282 -3.28 3.14 -0.25
N VAL A 283 -4.37 3.88 -0.46
CA VAL A 283 -4.37 5.14 -1.18
C VAL A 283 -5.00 6.22 -0.30
N LEU A 284 -4.18 7.20 0.10
CA LEU A 284 -4.59 8.35 0.89
C LEU A 284 -4.80 9.56 -0.03
N TYR A 285 -6.05 9.91 -0.30
CA TYR A 285 -6.35 11.03 -1.18
C TYR A 285 -6.26 12.37 -0.44
N PRO A 286 -5.64 13.41 -1.02
CA PRO A 286 -5.37 14.66 -0.33
C PRO A 286 -6.63 15.46 0.05
N ASP A 287 -7.78 15.17 -0.58
CA ASP A 287 -9.07 15.79 -0.30
C ASP A 287 -9.95 15.00 0.69
N LEU A 288 -9.50 13.80 1.11
CA LEU A 288 -10.25 12.90 1.98
C LEU A 288 -9.44 12.61 3.26
N ALA A 289 -9.71 13.36 4.33
CA ALA A 289 -8.90 13.28 5.54
C ALA A 289 -9.07 11.96 6.33
N HIS A 290 -10.23 11.33 6.24
CA HIS A 290 -10.61 10.14 7.02
C HIS A 290 -11.27 9.08 6.14
N ARG A 291 -10.96 9.07 4.84
CA ARG A 291 -11.53 8.12 3.91
C ARG A 291 -10.46 7.65 2.94
N GLU A 292 -10.06 6.41 3.12
CA GLU A 292 -8.93 5.79 2.44
C GLU A 292 -9.41 4.61 1.62
N GLN A 293 -8.63 4.28 0.59
CA GLN A 293 -8.90 3.12 -0.24
C GLN A 293 -7.86 2.05 0.02
N VAL A 294 -8.30 0.86 0.40
CA VAL A 294 -7.47 -0.35 0.51
C VAL A 294 -7.59 -1.12 -0.80
N LEU A 295 -6.47 -1.49 -1.42
CA LEU A 295 -6.44 -2.36 -2.58
C LEU A 295 -5.99 -3.77 -2.18
N SER A 296 -6.55 -4.76 -2.85
CA SER A 296 -6.36 -6.18 -2.51
C SER A 296 -5.58 -6.90 -3.60
N ASP A 297 -4.55 -7.63 -3.17
CA ASP A 297 -3.98 -8.74 -3.92
C ASP A 297 -4.93 -9.93 -3.75
N ASP A 298 -5.78 -10.18 -4.75
CA ASP A 298 -6.78 -11.23 -4.65
C ASP A 298 -6.19 -12.62 -4.90
N ARG A 299 -4.86 -12.75 -4.90
CA ARG A 299 -4.07 -13.98 -5.00
C ARG A 299 -4.46 -14.81 -6.20
N GLY A 300 -4.69 -14.14 -7.32
CA GLY A 300 -5.11 -14.77 -8.56
C GLY A 300 -6.52 -15.33 -8.51
N GLU A 301 -7.44 -14.67 -7.77
CA GLU A 301 -8.87 -14.99 -7.59
C GLU A 301 -9.44 -15.87 -8.70
N GLU A 302 -10.09 -16.98 -8.32
CA GLU A 302 -10.72 -17.88 -9.25
C GLU A 302 -12.23 -17.58 -9.38
N VAL A 303 -12.67 -17.35 -10.62
CA VAL A 303 -14.07 -17.11 -10.98
C VAL A 303 -14.40 -18.12 -12.06
N ASN A 304 -15.46 -18.91 -11.85
CA ASN A 304 -15.90 -19.96 -12.78
C ASN A 304 -14.77 -20.92 -13.19
N GLY A 305 -13.90 -21.33 -12.26
CA GLY A 305 -12.84 -22.29 -12.52
C GLY A 305 -11.57 -21.71 -13.18
N THR A 306 -11.51 -20.39 -13.42
CA THR A 306 -10.37 -19.76 -14.09
C THR A 306 -9.73 -18.70 -13.20
N ARG A 307 -8.46 -18.90 -12.82
CA ARG A 307 -7.66 -17.91 -12.09
C ARG A 307 -7.55 -16.59 -12.87
N CYS A 308 -7.52 -15.47 -12.15
CA CYS A 308 -7.48 -14.14 -12.75
C CYS A 308 -6.40 -14.01 -13.83
N LEU A 309 -5.15 -14.40 -13.52
CA LEU A 309 -4.01 -14.32 -14.44
C LEU A 309 -4.13 -15.17 -15.71
N ARG A 310 -5.05 -16.13 -15.76
CA ARG A 310 -5.31 -16.96 -16.95
C ARG A 310 -6.43 -16.42 -17.83
N ARG A 311 -7.04 -15.30 -17.47
CA ARG A 311 -8.09 -14.65 -18.23
C ARG A 311 -7.50 -13.61 -19.20
N THR A 312 -8.29 -13.24 -20.20
CA THR A 312 -8.00 -12.08 -21.05
C THR A 312 -7.94 -10.81 -20.19
N LEU A 313 -7.15 -9.81 -20.60
CA LEU A 313 -7.00 -8.55 -19.87
C LEU A 313 -8.34 -7.88 -19.53
N GLU A 314 -9.34 -7.98 -20.42
CA GLU A 314 -10.71 -7.48 -20.21
C GLU A 314 -11.43 -8.11 -19.00
N LEU A 315 -11.04 -9.33 -18.62
CA LEU A 315 -11.64 -10.11 -17.54
C LEU A 315 -10.75 -10.18 -16.28
N GLN A 316 -9.57 -9.58 -16.34
CA GLN A 316 -8.70 -9.41 -15.18
C GLN A 316 -9.17 -8.23 -14.36
N SER A 317 -9.15 -8.38 -13.03
CA SER A 317 -9.56 -7.31 -12.13
C SER A 317 -8.99 -7.50 -10.73
N PHE A 318 -8.94 -6.43 -9.96
CA PHE A 318 -8.65 -6.42 -8.53
C PHE A 318 -9.73 -5.64 -7.75
N ARG A 319 -9.82 -5.89 -6.45
CA ARG A 319 -10.78 -5.24 -5.55
C ARG A 319 -10.17 -4.05 -4.82
N GLY A 320 -10.97 -2.99 -4.67
CA GLY A 320 -10.70 -1.86 -3.78
C GLY A 320 -11.80 -1.73 -2.73
N LEU A 321 -11.45 -1.42 -1.49
CA LEU A 321 -12.38 -1.22 -0.39
C LEU A 321 -12.19 0.16 0.20
N TRP A 322 -13.25 0.97 0.22
CA TRP A 322 -13.24 2.22 0.98
C TRP A 322 -13.39 1.96 2.48
N ILE A 323 -12.46 2.48 3.27
CA ILE A 323 -12.49 2.48 4.74
C ILE A 323 -12.53 3.92 5.25
N GLY A 324 -12.76 4.09 6.56
CA GLY A 324 -12.89 5.41 7.18
C GLY A 324 -14.29 6.04 7.03
N GLN A 325 -14.49 7.23 7.59
CA GLN A 325 -15.76 7.99 7.59
C GLN A 325 -15.57 9.42 7.09
#